data_AF-A0A2P8KB23-F1
#
_entry.id   AF-A0A2P8KB23-F1
#
_cell.length_a   1.000
_cell.length_b   1.000
_cell.length_c   1.000
_cell.angle_alpha   90.00
_cell.angle_beta   90.00
_cell.angle_gamma   90.00
#
_symmetry.space_group_name_H-M   'P 1'
#
loop_
_entity.id
_entity.type
_entity.pdbx_description
1 polymer ?
#
loop_
_entity_poly.entity_id
_entity_poly.type
_entity_poly.pdbx_seq_one_letter_code
_entity_poly.pdbx_strand_id
1 'polypeptide(L)'
;MSQIDKDQVVDVLNRLLEAELAGVVRYTHYSFLVFGFSRIPIVSWLRAQADESLLHAQQVGEWITTLGAYPSLGIGALLDSHKHDMSAILQESLATEGHALGLYRQLLQLVEGRSVALEEFARQMIHAEELHAADVDKMLRKPGEVRAFADRPGG
;
A
#
# COMPACT_ATOMS: atom_id res chain seq x y z
N MET A 1 -21.02 -19.67 11.20
CA MET A 1 -20.14 -18.48 11.15
C MET A 1 -18.82 -18.94 10.57
N SER A 2 -18.36 -18.26 9.52
CA SER A 2 -17.11 -18.52 8.78
C SER A 2 -15.97 -19.11 9.62
N GLN A 3 -15.46 -20.30 9.29
CA GLN A 3 -14.23 -20.90 9.83
C GLN A 3 -12.99 -20.20 9.25
N ILE A 4 -12.84 -18.90 9.48
CA ILE A 4 -11.54 -18.26 9.28
C ILE A 4 -10.64 -18.59 10.47
N ASP A 5 -9.36 -18.84 10.20
CA ASP A 5 -8.35 -18.88 11.26
C ASP A 5 -8.14 -17.43 11.72
N LYS A 6 -8.86 -17.05 12.78
CA LYS A 6 -8.89 -15.68 13.27
C LYS A 6 -7.48 -15.18 13.60
N ASP A 7 -6.63 -16.01 14.21
CA ASP A 7 -5.31 -15.58 14.65
C ASP A 7 -4.41 -15.29 13.46
N GLN A 8 -4.45 -16.14 12.41
CA GLN A 8 -3.73 -15.88 11.17
C GLN A 8 -4.25 -14.64 10.43
N VAL A 9 -5.57 -14.44 10.36
CA VAL A 9 -6.16 -13.26 9.71
C VAL A 9 -5.77 -11.98 10.45
N VAL A 10 -5.84 -11.97 11.78
CA VAL A 10 -5.47 -10.82 12.62
C VAL A 10 -3.98 -10.51 12.51
N ASP A 11 -3.10 -11.52 12.43
CA ASP A 11 -1.66 -11.31 12.20
C ASP A 11 -1.41 -10.57 10.88
N VAL A 12 -2.02 -11.02 9.78
CA VAL A 12 -1.89 -10.37 8.46
C VAL A 12 -2.47 -8.96 8.48
N LEU A 13 -3.63 -8.76 9.11
CA LEU A 13 -4.23 -7.42 9.24
C LEU A 13 -3.35 -6.48 10.06
N ASN A 14 -2.71 -6.95 11.13
CA ASN A 14 -1.78 -6.11 11.90
C ASN A 14 -0.55 -5.72 11.06
N ARG A 15 0.01 -6.65 10.29
CA ARG A 15 1.12 -6.35 9.37
C ARG A 15 0.71 -5.35 8.27
N LEU A 16 -0.53 -5.44 7.78
CA LEU A 16 -1.12 -4.45 6.87
C LEU A 16 -1.25 -3.09 7.55
N LEU A 17 -1.80 -3.02 8.76
CA LEU A 17 -1.94 -1.77 9.51
C LEU A 17 -0.60 -1.05 9.68
N GLU A 18 0.45 -1.80 10.06
CA GLU A 18 1.80 -1.25 10.20
C GLU A 18 2.36 -0.74 8.85
N ALA A 19 2.09 -1.44 7.75
CA ALA A 19 2.52 -1.04 6.40
C ALA A 19 1.80 0.23 5.92
N GLU A 20 0.48 0.32 6.13
CA GLU A 20 -0.32 1.50 5.76
C GLU A 20 0.08 2.73 6.59
N LEU A 21 0.26 2.57 7.91
CA LEU A 21 0.76 3.66 8.75
C LEU A 21 2.17 4.12 8.33
N ALA A 22 3.03 3.18 7.93
CA ALA A 22 4.32 3.53 7.33
C ALA A 22 4.16 4.30 6.01
N GLY A 23 3.15 3.95 5.19
CA GLY A 23 2.76 4.68 3.98
C GLY A 23 2.43 6.14 4.25
N VAL A 24 1.61 6.42 5.28
CA VAL A 24 1.26 7.79 5.69
C VAL A 24 2.52 8.62 5.96
N VAL A 25 3.44 8.08 6.78
CA VAL A 25 4.68 8.75 7.15
C VAL A 25 5.58 8.95 5.92
N ARG A 26 5.78 7.89 5.13
CA ARG A 26 6.68 7.87 3.97
C ARG A 26 6.23 8.84 2.88
N TYR A 27 4.97 8.80 2.47
CA TYR A 27 4.44 9.69 1.44
C TYR A 27 4.42 11.16 1.87
N THR A 28 4.10 11.41 3.15
CA THR A 28 4.21 12.75 3.74
C THR A 28 5.66 13.25 3.66
N HIS A 29 6.62 12.40 4.05
CA HIS A 29 8.04 12.72 4.03
C HIS A 29 8.55 13.00 2.61
N TYR A 30 8.25 12.13 1.65
CA TYR A 30 8.62 12.31 0.24
C TYR A 30 8.07 13.62 -0.34
N SER A 31 6.90 14.08 0.10
CA SER A 31 6.33 15.36 -0.36
C SER A 31 7.20 16.58 -0.02
N PHE A 32 8.08 16.47 0.98
CA PHE A 32 9.04 17.52 1.34
C PHE A 32 10.27 17.51 0.43
N LEU A 33 10.64 16.34 -0.11
CA LEU A 33 11.87 16.11 -0.87
C LEU A 33 11.75 16.39 -2.37
N VAL A 34 10.58 16.86 -2.84
CA VAL A 34 10.37 17.25 -4.24
C VAL A 34 10.85 18.68 -4.46
N PHE A 35 11.66 18.90 -5.50
CA PHE A 35 12.18 20.22 -5.88
C PHE A 35 12.01 20.47 -7.40
N GLY A 36 12.12 21.73 -7.83
CA GLY A 36 12.08 22.10 -9.25
C GLY A 36 10.68 22.42 -9.81
N PHE A 37 10.60 22.63 -11.11
CA PHE A 37 9.42 23.19 -11.79
C PHE A 37 8.19 22.28 -11.76
N SER A 38 8.36 20.96 -11.69
CA SER A 38 7.27 19.97 -11.63
C SER A 38 6.75 19.71 -10.22
N ARG A 39 7.23 20.44 -9.20
CA ARG A 39 6.94 20.18 -7.79
C ARG A 39 5.46 20.15 -7.46
N ILE A 40 4.70 21.16 -7.89
CA ILE A 40 3.30 21.37 -7.47
C ILE A 40 2.44 20.11 -7.68
N PRO A 41 2.33 19.56 -8.90
CA PRO A 41 1.52 18.36 -9.12
C PRO A 41 2.06 17.12 -8.41
N ILE A 42 3.39 16.94 -8.34
CA ILE A 42 4.00 15.76 -7.69
C ILE A 42 3.75 15.77 -6.17
N VAL A 43 3.90 16.93 -5.52
CA VAL A 43 3.64 17.07 -4.08
C VAL A 43 2.16 16.85 -3.77
N SER A 44 1.27 17.35 -4.63
CA SER A 44 -0.16 17.07 -4.49
C SER A 44 -0.46 15.58 -4.59
N TRP A 45 0.15 14.89 -5.55
CA TRP A 45 -0.02 13.44 -5.72
C TRP A 45 0.51 12.67 -4.50
N LEU A 46 1.74 12.94 -4.05
CA LEU A 46 2.32 12.28 -2.86
C LEU A 46 1.46 12.48 -1.60
N ARG A 47 0.90 13.67 -1.40
CA ARG A 47 0.01 13.92 -0.24
C ARG A 47 -1.31 13.17 -0.35
N ALA A 48 -1.87 13.07 -1.55
CA ALA A 48 -3.06 12.24 -1.77
C ALA A 48 -2.77 10.76 -1.47
N GLN A 49 -1.57 10.26 -1.79
CA GLN A 49 -1.16 8.90 -1.42
C GLN A 49 -1.03 8.72 0.10
N ALA A 50 -0.53 9.73 0.82
CA ALA A 50 -0.52 9.70 2.29
C ALA A 50 -1.94 9.65 2.88
N ASP A 51 -2.88 10.40 2.30
CA ASP A 51 -4.29 10.39 2.72
C ASP A 51 -4.96 9.03 2.44
N GLU A 52 -4.65 8.41 1.30
CA GLU A 52 -5.12 7.07 0.91
C GLU A 52 -4.59 5.99 1.85
N SER A 53 -3.29 5.99 2.17
CA SER A 53 -2.71 5.08 3.18
C SER A 53 -3.37 5.25 4.56
N LEU A 54 -3.74 6.48 4.93
CA LEU A 54 -4.44 6.73 6.20
C LEU A 54 -5.84 6.12 6.19
N LEU A 55 -6.56 6.23 5.07
CA LEU A 55 -7.87 5.61 4.90
C LEU A 55 -7.76 4.08 5.01
N HIS A 56 -6.77 3.48 4.36
CA HIS A 56 -6.53 2.03 4.42
C HIS A 56 -6.20 1.58 5.85
N ALA A 57 -5.30 2.29 6.54
CA ALA A 57 -4.97 2.01 7.94
C ALA A 57 -6.22 2.04 8.85
N GLN A 58 -7.11 3.02 8.67
CA GLN A 58 -8.36 3.10 9.42
C GLN A 58 -9.26 1.89 9.13
N GLN A 59 -9.45 1.53 7.86
CA GLN A 59 -10.27 0.38 7.48
C GLN A 59 -9.72 -0.95 8.01
N VAL A 60 -8.40 -1.16 7.93
CA VAL A 60 -7.74 -2.34 8.48
C VAL A 60 -7.89 -2.40 10.01
N GLY A 61 -7.70 -1.26 10.69
CA GLY A 61 -7.91 -1.14 12.14
C GLY A 61 -9.32 -1.55 12.57
N GLU A 62 -10.35 -1.06 11.87
CA GLU A 62 -11.75 -1.42 12.12
C GLU A 62 -12.01 -2.92 11.90
N TRP A 63 -11.35 -3.55 10.92
CA TRP A 63 -11.45 -4.99 10.74
C TRP A 63 -10.83 -5.79 11.90
N ILE A 64 -9.67 -5.36 12.41
CA ILE A 64 -9.02 -6.00 13.54
C ILE A 64 -9.92 -5.96 14.79
N THR A 65 -10.50 -4.78 15.07
CA THR A 65 -11.40 -4.61 16.22
C THR A 65 -12.74 -5.31 16.01
N THR A 66 -13.27 -5.36 14.78
CA THR A 66 -14.46 -6.14 14.42
C THR A 66 -14.27 -7.63 14.70
N LEU A 67 -13.07 -8.16 14.48
CA LEU A 67 -12.73 -9.54 14.84
C LEU A 67 -12.51 -9.72 16.36
N GLY A 68 -12.56 -8.64 17.16
CA GLY A 68 -12.33 -8.67 18.59
C GLY A 68 -10.86 -8.92 18.94
N ALA A 69 -9.95 -8.30 18.20
CA ALA A 69 -8.51 -8.31 18.46
C ALA A 69 -7.98 -6.88 18.67
N TYR A 70 -6.75 -6.76 19.19
CA TYR A 70 -6.10 -5.49 19.45
C TYR A 70 -5.27 -5.06 18.22
N PRO A 71 -5.48 -3.85 17.68
CA PRO A 71 -4.70 -3.34 16.57
C PRO A 71 -3.28 -2.95 17.01
N SER A 72 -2.28 -3.31 16.20
CA SER A 72 -0.89 -2.96 16.44
C SER A 72 -0.69 -1.44 16.46
N LEU A 73 0.25 -0.99 17.31
CA LEU A 73 0.78 0.37 17.31
C LEU A 73 2.13 0.47 16.58
N GLY A 74 2.58 -0.62 15.95
CA GLY A 74 3.79 -0.64 15.16
C GLY A 74 3.72 0.26 13.93
N ILE A 75 4.88 0.67 13.46
CA ILE A 75 5.04 1.31 12.14
C ILE A 75 6.00 0.42 11.36
N GLY A 76 5.60 0.02 10.16
CA GLY A 76 6.41 -0.78 9.26
C GLY A 76 7.70 -0.07 8.83
N ALA A 77 8.49 -0.73 7.98
CA ALA A 77 9.75 -0.18 7.53
C ALA A 77 9.59 1.17 6.80
N LEU A 78 10.34 2.18 7.25
CA LEU A 78 10.44 3.49 6.61
C LEU A 78 11.72 3.52 5.77
N LEU A 79 11.62 3.07 4.52
CA LEU A 79 12.71 3.19 3.56
C LEU A 79 12.95 4.68 3.26
N ASP A 80 14.18 5.14 3.44
CA ASP A 80 14.66 6.44 2.98
C ASP A 80 16.09 6.28 2.47
N SER A 81 16.31 6.42 1.17
CA SER A 81 17.67 6.40 0.61
C SER A 81 18.45 7.70 0.81
N HIS A 82 17.85 8.71 1.45
CA HIS A 82 18.34 10.09 1.57
C HIS A 82 18.66 10.74 0.22
N LYS A 83 18.04 10.24 -0.85
CA LYS A 83 18.14 10.81 -2.20
C LYS A 83 16.94 11.70 -2.45
N HIS A 84 17.20 12.85 -3.07
CA HIS A 84 16.15 13.78 -3.51
C HIS A 84 15.76 13.56 -4.98
N ASP A 85 16.10 12.39 -5.53
CA ASP A 85 15.78 12.03 -6.90
C ASP A 85 14.39 11.39 -6.97
N MET A 86 13.53 11.93 -7.83
CA MET A 86 12.16 11.43 -8.00
C MET A 86 12.13 9.97 -8.47
N SER A 87 13.10 9.53 -9.27
CA SER A 87 13.15 8.13 -9.70
C SER A 87 13.42 7.18 -8.53
N ALA A 88 14.32 7.57 -7.61
CA ALA A 88 14.57 6.80 -6.39
C ALA A 88 13.32 6.72 -5.50
N ILE A 89 12.65 7.86 -5.27
CA ILE A 89 11.41 7.93 -4.50
C ILE A 89 10.33 7.01 -5.10
N LEU A 90 10.11 7.08 -6.41
CA LEU A 90 9.09 6.27 -7.08
C LEU A 90 9.42 4.78 -7.09
N GLN A 91 10.71 4.39 -7.15
CA GLN A 91 11.12 3.00 -7.03
C GLN A 91 10.92 2.45 -5.60
N GLU A 92 11.20 3.27 -4.58
CA GLU A 92 10.93 2.91 -3.17
C GLU A 92 9.43 2.77 -2.90
N SER A 93 8.62 3.68 -3.46
CA SER A 93 7.16 3.56 -3.46
C SER A 93 6.72 2.25 -4.10
N LEU A 94 7.16 1.95 -5.32
CA LEU A 94 6.77 0.74 -6.05
C LEU A 94 7.15 -0.55 -5.30
N ALA A 95 8.32 -0.58 -4.67
CA ALA A 95 8.75 -1.71 -3.83
C ALA A 95 7.84 -1.88 -2.61
N THR A 96 7.42 -0.78 -1.98
CA THR A 96 6.52 -0.84 -0.83
C THR A 96 5.12 -1.28 -1.23
N GLU A 97 4.59 -0.79 -2.35
CA GLU A 97 3.28 -1.24 -2.87
C GLU A 97 3.29 -2.73 -3.20
N GLY A 98 4.39 -3.24 -3.75
CA GLY A 98 4.55 -4.68 -3.98
C GLY A 98 4.46 -5.50 -2.68
N HIS A 99 4.99 -4.99 -1.57
CA HIS A 99 4.89 -5.64 -0.27
C HIS A 99 3.47 -5.60 0.30
N ALA A 100 2.80 -4.44 0.26
CA ALA A 100 1.41 -4.30 0.71
C ALA A 100 0.46 -5.18 -0.11
N LEU A 101 0.59 -5.18 -1.43
CA LEU A 101 -0.16 -6.06 -2.33
C LEU A 101 0.04 -7.55 -2.00
N GLY A 102 1.27 -7.95 -1.65
CA GLY A 102 1.56 -9.31 -1.18
C GLY A 102 0.79 -9.67 0.08
N LEU A 103 0.72 -8.75 1.05
CA LEU A 103 -0.05 -8.93 2.29
C LEU A 103 -1.57 -9.00 2.02
N TYR A 104 -2.11 -8.16 1.15
CA TYR A 104 -3.54 -8.22 0.81
C TYR A 104 -3.91 -9.50 0.05
N ARG A 105 -3.04 -10.00 -0.83
CA ARG A 105 -3.19 -11.32 -1.47
C ARG A 105 -3.14 -12.46 -0.44
N GLN A 106 -2.26 -12.36 0.55
CA GLN A 106 -2.21 -13.30 1.67
C GLN A 106 -3.52 -13.25 2.47
N LEU A 107 -4.06 -12.06 2.76
CA LEU A 107 -5.35 -11.90 3.43
C LEU A 107 -6.47 -12.57 2.63
N LEU A 108 -6.55 -12.30 1.31
CA LEU A 108 -7.55 -12.88 0.42
C LEU A 108 -7.53 -14.42 0.50
N GLN A 109 -6.35 -15.05 0.44
CA GLN A 109 -6.22 -16.51 0.54
C GLN A 109 -6.76 -17.08 1.87
N LEU A 110 -6.64 -16.33 2.97
CA LEU A 110 -7.12 -16.76 4.28
C LEU A 110 -8.65 -16.68 4.41
N VAL A 111 -9.30 -15.79 3.66
CA VAL A 111 -10.72 -15.45 3.83
C VAL A 111 -11.60 -15.86 2.65
N GLU A 112 -11.03 -16.13 1.48
CA GLU A 112 -11.76 -16.48 0.25
C GLU A 112 -12.63 -17.74 0.44
N GLY A 113 -13.92 -17.61 0.09
CA GLY A 113 -14.92 -18.65 0.27
C GLY A 113 -15.30 -18.93 1.73
N ARG A 114 -14.73 -18.17 2.69
CA ARG A 114 -14.97 -18.34 4.12
C ARG A 114 -15.73 -17.14 4.69
N SER A 115 -15.22 -15.92 4.46
CA SER A 115 -15.81 -14.67 4.94
C SER A 115 -16.04 -13.69 3.80
N VAL A 116 -17.29 -13.61 3.32
CA VAL A 116 -17.69 -12.76 2.19
C VAL A 116 -17.26 -11.30 2.39
N ALA A 117 -17.45 -10.75 3.58
CA ALA A 117 -17.17 -9.33 3.83
C ALA A 117 -15.67 -9.01 3.85
N LEU A 118 -14.85 -9.89 4.47
CA LEU A 118 -13.40 -9.73 4.48
C LEU A 118 -12.78 -10.06 3.12
N GLU A 119 -13.37 -11.00 2.38
CA GLU A 119 -12.96 -11.32 1.01
C GLU A 119 -13.18 -10.12 0.10
N GLU A 120 -14.36 -9.50 0.15
CA GLU A 120 -14.66 -8.31 -0.64
C GLU A 120 -13.71 -7.15 -0.28
N PHE A 121 -13.47 -6.93 1.02
CA PHE A 121 -12.47 -5.96 1.47
C PHE A 121 -11.08 -6.24 0.87
N ALA A 122 -10.59 -7.48 0.97
CA ALA A 122 -9.29 -7.85 0.44
C ALA A 122 -9.20 -7.64 -1.08
N ARG A 123 -10.26 -7.97 -1.85
CA ARG A 123 -10.31 -7.74 -3.30
C ARG A 123 -10.30 -6.26 -3.66
N GLN A 124 -11.03 -5.42 -2.92
CA GLN A 124 -11.03 -3.97 -3.13
C GLN A 124 -9.66 -3.36 -2.86
N MET A 125 -8.99 -3.78 -1.79
CA MET A 125 -7.64 -3.36 -1.46
C MET A 125 -6.61 -3.79 -2.52
N ILE A 126 -6.66 -5.05 -2.96
CA ILE A 126 -5.81 -5.53 -4.07
C ILE A 126 -6.00 -4.68 -5.32
N HIS A 127 -7.25 -4.35 -5.67
CA HIS A 127 -7.55 -3.51 -6.82
C HIS A 127 -6.96 -2.10 -6.69
N ALA A 128 -7.12 -1.45 -5.54
CA ALA A 128 -6.56 -0.13 -5.27
C ALA A 128 -5.03 -0.14 -5.42
N GLU A 129 -4.36 -1.10 -4.78
CA GLU A 129 -2.90 -1.21 -4.85
C GLU A 129 -2.37 -1.53 -6.25
N GLU A 130 -3.08 -2.34 -7.03
CA GLU A 130 -2.70 -2.62 -8.42
C GLU A 130 -2.80 -1.40 -9.33
N LEU A 131 -3.79 -0.53 -9.10
CA LEU A 131 -3.94 0.75 -9.80
C LEU A 131 -2.85 1.73 -9.37
N HIS A 132 -2.58 1.84 -8.07
CA HIS A 132 -1.52 2.69 -7.55
C HIS A 132 -0.15 2.28 -8.11
N ALA A 133 0.20 0.99 -8.03
CA ALA A 133 1.42 0.47 -8.62
C ALA A 133 1.48 0.68 -10.15
N ALA A 134 0.34 0.71 -10.84
CA ALA A 134 0.30 1.00 -12.28
C ALA A 134 0.59 2.47 -12.59
N ASP A 135 0.15 3.39 -11.73
CA ASP A 135 0.43 4.82 -11.90
C ASP A 135 1.89 5.14 -11.58
N VAL A 136 2.45 4.58 -10.51
CA VAL A 136 3.89 4.70 -10.20
C VAL A 136 4.75 4.13 -11.33
N ASP A 137 4.38 2.95 -11.85
CA ASP A 137 5.08 2.35 -12.99
C ASP A 137 5.06 3.26 -14.22
N LYS A 138 3.91 3.87 -14.57
CA LYS A 138 3.83 4.84 -15.68
C LYS A 138 4.70 6.08 -15.43
N MET A 139 4.77 6.56 -14.20
CA MET A 139 5.59 7.72 -13.83
C MET A 139 7.11 7.45 -13.96
N LEU A 140 7.52 6.18 -13.88
CA LEU A 140 8.92 5.76 -14.06
C LEU A 140 9.34 5.61 -15.52
N ARG A 141 8.41 5.64 -16.48
CA ARG A 141 8.70 5.49 -17.92
C ARG A 141 9.12 6.81 -18.55
N LYS A 142 9.93 6.76 -19.61
CA LYS A 142 10.19 7.97 -20.41
C LYS A 142 8.98 8.31 -21.28
N PRO A 143 8.76 9.59 -21.63
CA PRO A 143 7.71 9.97 -22.57
C PRO A 143 7.83 9.19 -23.89
N GLY A 144 6.73 8.54 -24.29
CA GLY A 144 6.67 7.69 -25.48
C GLY A 144 7.00 6.22 -25.26
N GLU A 145 7.48 5.82 -24.07
CA GLU A 145 7.67 4.40 -23.71
C GLU A 145 6.37 3.79 -23.16
N VAL A 146 5.85 2.76 -23.85
CA VAL A 146 4.59 2.08 -23.48
C VAL A 146 4.84 0.80 -22.69
N ARG A 147 6.05 0.24 -22.76
CA ARG A 147 6.42 -0.97 -22.00
C ARG A 147 6.45 -0.65 -20.51
N ALA A 148 5.95 -1.58 -19.69
CA ALA A 148 6.01 -1.47 -18.23
C ALA A 148 7.46 -1.33 -17.74
N PHE A 149 7.66 -0.53 -16.68
CA PHE A 149 8.98 -0.35 -16.08
C PHE A 149 9.40 -1.60 -15.32
N ALA A 150 8.49 -2.16 -14.51
CA ALA A 150 8.67 -3.46 -13.88
C ALA A 150 7.99 -4.54 -14.74
N ASP A 151 8.75 -5.55 -15.19
CA ASP A 151 8.18 -6.78 -15.74
C ASP A 151 7.43 -7.50 -14.58
N ARG A 152 6.12 -7.27 -14.44
CA ARG A 152 5.31 -7.91 -13.39
C ARG A 152 5.28 -9.42 -13.62
N PRO A 153 5.79 -10.26 -12.70
CA PRO A 153 5.63 -11.70 -12.82
C PRO A 153 4.20 -12.06 -12.42
N GLY A 154 3.40 -12.50 -13.40
CA GLY A 154 2.12 -13.19 -13.19
C GLY A 154 0.97 -12.31 -12.69
N GLY A 155 0.06 -11.97 -13.60
CA GLY A 155 -1.35 -11.82 -13.25
C GLY A 155 -2.01 -13.18 -13.02
#